data_AF-A0A445EAT6-F1
#
_entry.id   AF-A0A445EAT6-F1
#
_cell.length_a   1.000
_cell.length_b   1.000
_cell.length_c   1.000
_cell.angle_alpha   90.00
_cell.angle_beta   90.00
_cell.angle_gamma   90.00
#
_symmetry.space_group_name_H-M   'P 1'
#
loop_
_entity.id
_entity.type
_entity.pdbx_description
1 polymer ?
#
loop_
_entity_poly.entity_id
_entity_poly.type
_entity_poly.pdbx_seq_one_letter_code
_entity_poly.pdbx_strand_id
1 'polypeptide(L)'
;MRMASMSSSQGSRSSTKSRGRRRTCFCEERPVLRTSSTAENPGRRFWGCVNYQIGDGCDYFGWAEPEGQDPQIQRLKNKASSLKQ
;
A
#
# COMPACT_ATOMS: atom_id res chain seq x y z
N MET A 1 20.05 5.50 -46.53
CA MET A 1 18.81 4.71 -46.73
C MET A 1 19.11 3.29 -46.23
N ARG A 2 18.33 2.59 -45.39
CA ARG A 2 16.99 2.81 -44.79
C ARG A 2 16.96 2.29 -43.32
N MET A 3 15.90 2.59 -42.58
CA MET A 3 15.58 2.01 -41.26
C MET A 3 14.95 0.59 -41.42
N ALA A 4 14.74 -0.26 -40.40
CA ALA A 4 14.84 -0.08 -38.94
C ALA A 4 15.59 -1.30 -38.30
N SER A 5 15.43 -1.78 -37.04
CA SER A 5 14.37 -1.70 -36.01
C SER A 5 14.95 -1.72 -34.58
N MET A 6 14.16 -1.29 -33.58
CA MET A 6 14.56 -1.29 -32.16
C MET A 6 14.19 -2.62 -31.47
N SER A 7 15.16 -3.33 -30.91
CA SER A 7 14.90 -4.33 -29.85
C SER A 7 15.24 -3.73 -28.50
N SER A 8 14.37 -2.86 -27.99
CA SER A 8 14.48 -2.38 -26.63
C SER A 8 14.16 -3.54 -25.68
N SER A 9 15.19 -4.10 -25.05
CA SER A 9 15.06 -4.94 -23.86
C SER A 9 14.60 -4.09 -22.66
N GLN A 10 13.38 -3.55 -22.79
CA GLN A 10 12.56 -3.12 -21.67
C GLN A 10 12.22 -4.36 -20.85
N GLY A 11 13.21 -4.82 -20.07
CA GLY A 11 12.99 -5.73 -18.96
C GLY A 11 11.97 -5.05 -18.09
N SER A 12 10.74 -5.53 -18.15
CA SER A 12 9.62 -5.02 -17.39
C SER A 12 9.87 -5.30 -15.92
N ARG A 13 10.63 -4.37 -15.30
CA ARG A 13 10.57 -4.04 -13.88
C ARG A 13 9.15 -3.57 -13.60
N SER A 14 8.23 -4.54 -13.60
CA SER A 14 6.80 -4.43 -13.41
C SER A 14 6.58 -3.76 -12.08
N SER A 15 6.57 -2.43 -12.16
CA SER A 15 6.58 -1.52 -11.04
C SER A 15 5.16 -1.53 -10.50
N THR A 16 4.88 -2.62 -9.78
CA THR A 16 3.81 -2.75 -8.80
C THR A 16 4.11 -1.76 -7.67
N LYS A 17 4.01 -0.46 -8.02
CA LYS A 17 3.70 0.67 -7.16
C LYS A 17 2.33 0.37 -6.57
N SER A 18 2.35 -0.54 -5.60
CA SER A 18 1.22 -1.33 -5.14
C SER A 18 0.36 -0.51 -4.20
N ARG A 19 -0.34 0.48 -4.77
CA ARG A 19 -1.55 1.15 -4.26
C ARG A 19 -1.53 1.32 -2.73
N GLY A 20 -0.72 2.29 -2.30
CA GLY A 20 -0.24 2.43 -0.94
C GLY A 20 1.29 2.37 -0.90
N ARG A 21 1.92 3.37 -0.25
CA ARG A 21 3.36 3.35 0.02
C ARG A 21 3.64 2.07 0.82
N ARG A 22 4.54 1.18 0.33
CA ARG A 22 4.99 0.01 1.11
C ARG A 22 5.60 0.53 2.40
N ARG A 23 4.83 0.48 3.49
CA ARG A 23 5.31 0.72 4.84
C ARG A 23 6.07 -0.56 5.24
N THR A 24 7.27 -0.40 5.74
CA THR A 24 8.05 -1.44 6.42
C THR A 24 8.21 -0.99 7.88
N CYS A 25 8.30 -1.95 8.80
CA CYS A 25 8.66 -1.65 10.19
C CYS A 25 10.20 -1.51 10.33
N PHE A 26 10.67 -1.27 11.55
CA PHE A 26 12.10 -1.19 11.84
C PHE A 26 12.83 -2.54 11.74
N CYS A 27 12.12 -3.66 11.63
CA CYS A 27 12.67 -4.97 11.27
C CYS A 27 12.75 -5.19 9.73
N GLU A 28 12.56 -4.15 8.92
CA GLU A 28 12.35 -4.19 7.45
C GLU A 28 11.12 -4.98 6.96
N GLU A 29 10.49 -5.75 7.85
CA GLU A 29 9.31 -6.55 7.60
C GLU A 29 8.05 -5.76 7.23
N ARG A 30 7.08 -6.47 6.65
CA ARG A 30 5.77 -5.89 6.31
C ARG A 30 4.87 -5.84 7.56
N PRO A 31 4.47 -4.65 8.03
CA PRO A 31 3.56 -4.53 9.17
C PRO A 31 2.17 -5.06 8.80
N VAL A 32 1.47 -5.57 9.81
CA VAL A 32 0.12 -6.13 9.68
C VAL A 32 -0.94 -5.10 10.01
N LEU A 33 -2.07 -5.15 9.28
CA LEU A 33 -3.21 -4.29 9.51
C LEU A 33 -4.06 -4.84 10.66
N ARG A 34 -4.11 -4.10 11.77
CA ARG A 34 -4.87 -4.40 12.98
C ARG A 34 -6.02 -3.41 13.15
N THR A 35 -6.97 -3.76 14.01
CA THR A 35 -8.06 -2.89 14.46
C THR A 35 -7.85 -2.59 15.93
N SER A 36 -7.95 -1.34 16.35
CA SER A 36 -7.76 -0.97 17.76
C SER A 36 -8.99 -1.28 18.61
N SER A 37 -8.74 -1.82 19.80
CA SER A 37 -9.70 -2.10 20.87
C SER A 37 -9.61 -1.11 22.04
N THR A 38 -8.72 -0.11 21.96
CA THR A 38 -8.57 0.98 22.94
C THR A 38 -9.85 1.82 23.05
N ALA A 39 -10.18 2.31 24.24
CA ALA A 39 -11.37 3.12 24.49
C ALA A 39 -11.35 4.47 23.74
N GLU A 40 -10.17 5.03 23.46
CA GLU A 40 -10.00 6.33 22.78
C GLU A 40 -10.04 6.23 21.25
N ASN A 41 -9.79 5.04 20.68
CA ASN A 41 -9.75 4.81 19.23
C ASN A 41 -10.49 3.51 18.80
N PRO A 42 -11.71 3.21 19.30
CA PRO A 42 -12.37 1.94 19.05
C PRO A 42 -12.66 1.73 17.56
N GLY A 43 -12.33 0.54 17.04
CA GLY A 43 -12.57 0.18 15.64
C GLY A 43 -11.61 0.83 14.63
N ARG A 44 -10.73 1.75 15.05
CA ARG A 44 -9.81 2.45 14.15
C ARG A 44 -8.66 1.53 13.72
N ARG A 45 -8.37 1.47 12.41
CA ARG A 45 -7.37 0.54 11.84
C ARG A 45 -5.96 1.14 11.85
N PHE A 46 -4.95 0.33 12.15
CA PHE A 46 -3.54 0.73 12.20
C PHE A 46 -2.61 -0.36 11.66
N TRP A 47 -1.44 0.04 11.17
CA TRP A 47 -0.35 -0.84 10.80
C TRP A 47 0.59 -0.99 12.01
N GLY A 48 0.83 -2.22 12.45
CA GLY A 48 1.76 -2.55 13.54
C GLY A 48 2.77 -3.61 13.13
N CYS A 49 3.94 -3.66 13.76
CA CYS A 49 4.90 -4.74 13.52
C CYS A 49 4.32 -6.12 13.89
N VAL A 50 4.74 -7.17 13.19
CA VAL A 50 4.48 -8.56 13.58
C VAL A 50 5.18 -8.93 14.91
N ASN A 51 6.30 -8.28 15.21
CA ASN A 51 7.16 -8.56 16.38
C ASN A 51 6.92 -7.61 17.57
N TYR A 52 5.77 -6.92 17.61
CA TYR A 52 5.47 -5.85 18.59
C TYR A 52 5.56 -6.27 20.08
N GLN A 53 5.47 -7.57 20.40
CA GLN A 53 5.51 -8.11 21.77
C GLN A 53 6.48 -9.31 21.90
N ILE A 54 7.55 -9.34 21.10
CA ILE A 54 8.54 -10.44 21.09
C ILE A 54 9.90 -9.89 21.57
N GLY A 55 10.22 -10.11 22.84
CA GLY A 55 11.44 -9.58 23.46
C GLY A 55 11.44 -8.05 23.49
N ASP A 56 12.54 -7.43 23.07
CA ASP A 56 12.66 -5.99 22.76
C ASP A 56 11.89 -5.67 21.47
N GLY A 57 10.57 -5.85 21.53
CA GLY A 57 9.67 -5.89 20.39
C GLY A 57 9.62 -4.58 19.60
N CYS A 58 9.48 -4.70 18.27
CA CYS A 58 9.46 -3.55 17.39
C CYS A 58 8.16 -2.75 17.54
N ASP A 59 8.30 -1.55 18.09
CA ASP A 59 7.28 -0.55 18.42
C ASP A 59 6.60 0.12 17.22
N TYR A 60 7.01 -0.22 15.98
CA TYR A 60 6.49 0.40 14.77
C TYR A 60 4.95 0.42 14.75
N PHE A 61 4.42 1.64 14.66
CA PHE A 61 3.00 1.96 14.62
C PHE A 61 2.71 3.01 13.55
N GLY A 62 1.56 2.92 12.88
CA GLY A 62 1.03 4.01 12.09
C GLY A 62 -0.41 3.79 11.64
N TRP A 63 -1.28 4.78 11.87
CA TRP A 63 -2.69 4.75 11.46
C TRP A 63 -2.86 4.39 9.97
N ALA A 64 -3.88 3.59 9.67
CA ALA A 64 -4.28 3.30 8.30
C ALA A 64 -5.26 4.38 7.80
N GLU A 65 -5.17 4.69 6.51
CA GLU A 65 -6.17 5.56 5.86
C GLU A 65 -7.54 4.87 5.87
N PRO A 66 -8.66 5.62 6.01
CA PRO A 66 -9.99 5.03 5.94
C PRO A 66 -10.29 4.50 4.54
N GLU A 67 -10.93 3.32 4.48
CA GLU A 67 -11.35 2.65 3.24
C GLU A 67 -12.16 3.62 2.34
N GLY A 68 -11.60 3.97 1.18
CA GLY A 68 -12.24 4.86 0.20
C GLY A 68 -11.61 6.24 0.02
N GLN A 69 -10.70 6.68 0.90
CA GLN A 69 -9.94 7.93 0.70
C GLN A 69 -8.70 7.78 -0.21
N ASP A 70 -8.40 6.58 -0.72
CA ASP A 70 -7.33 6.41 -1.72
C ASP A 70 -7.70 7.11 -3.05
N PRO A 71 -6.92 8.10 -3.52
CA PRO A 71 -7.26 8.85 -4.73
C PRO A 71 -7.18 8.01 -6.01
N GLN A 72 -6.47 6.89 -6.00
CA GLN A 72 -6.46 5.94 -7.13
C GLN A 72 -7.75 5.13 -7.16
N ILE A 73 -8.29 4.70 -6.02
CA ILE A 73 -9.62 4.07 -5.94
C ILE A 73 -10.68 5.05 -6.45
N GLN A 74 -10.66 6.31 -6.04
CA GLN A 74 -11.61 7.31 -6.56
C GLN A 74 -11.43 7.54 -8.07
N ARG A 75 -10.20 7.68 -8.56
CA ARG A 75 -9.91 7.82 -10.01
C ARG A 75 -10.31 6.57 -10.82
N LEU A 76 -10.20 5.38 -10.24
CA LEU A 76 -10.65 4.12 -10.85
C LEU A 76 -12.19 4.03 -10.89
N LYS A 77 -12.89 4.43 -9.82
CA LYS A 77 -14.36 4.56 -9.81
C LYS A 77 -14.83 5.53 -10.89
N ASN A 78 -14.23 6.72 -10.98
CA ASN A 78 -14.57 7.74 -11.98
C ASN A 78 -14.27 7.27 -13.42
N LYS A 79 -13.21 6.48 -13.64
CA LYS A 79 -12.95 5.85 -14.94
C LYS A 79 -13.96 4.75 -15.26
N ALA A 80 -14.38 3.96 -14.26
CA ALA A 80 -15.34 2.88 -14.43
C ALA A 80 -16.78 3.36 -14.67
N SER A 81 -17.18 4.53 -14.16
CA SER A 81 -18.44 5.18 -14.55
C SER A 81 -18.36 5.77 -15.97
N SER A 82 -17.23 6.38 -16.34
CA SER A 82 -17.03 6.94 -17.69
C SER A 82 -16.87 5.89 -18.81
N LEU A 83 -16.81 4.59 -18.49
CA LEU A 83 -16.87 3.47 -19.45
C LEU A 83 -18.25 2.78 -19.50
N LYS A 84 -19.26 3.36 -18.83
CA LYS A 84 -20.66 2.87 -18.82
C LYS A 84 -21.64 3.80 -19.55
N GLN A 85 -21.09 4.79 -20.26
CA GLN A 85 -21.77 5.67 -21.20
C GLN A 85 -21.17 5.43 -22.58
#